data_AF-A0A661TMQ8-F1
#
_entry.id   AF-A0A661TMQ8-F1
#
_cell.length_a   1.000
_cell.length_b   1.000
_cell.length_c   1.000
_cell.angle_alpha   90.00
_cell.angle_beta   90.00
_cell.angle_gamma   90.00
#
_symmetry.space_group_name_H-M   'P 1'
#
loop_
_entity.id
_entity.type
_entity.pdbx_description
1 polymer ?
#
loop_
_entity_poly.entity_id
_entity_poly.type
_entity_poly.pdbx_seq_one_letter_code
_entity_poly.pdbx_strand_id
1 'polypeptide(L)'
;MKFTIKEKNIQLAIPANNAGEFRFKKRKNRLDFGKTFSTREGTFDDQTYLEGQIGYDVPVNDVEKGTKSTKLTRKHFIGSNGKKKYPSELSELFYEAMTLELISKKEVANLRKEIEGYKSFIDEKAISVERHAKLTLNGINFEETSIKLPTLYMIETLDETQIEVSIQKQQYASGVQPMVYFCIPLKAFNNASDLRGKSSNPGDKFVYIINTANVLNLVYMMKVFGMASKRHNHDVIKILETLPEIIDR
;
A
#
# COMPACT_ATOMS: atom_id res chain seq x y z
N MET A 1 -0.10 0.19 -11.20
CA MET A 1 -1.47 0.74 -11.08
C MET A 1 -1.83 1.70 -12.23
N LYS A 2 -3.06 1.71 -12.77
CA LYS A 2 -3.47 2.65 -13.85
C LYS A 2 -4.18 3.87 -13.25
N PHE A 3 -3.72 5.08 -13.61
CA PHE A 3 -4.34 6.34 -13.23
C PHE A 3 -4.34 7.33 -14.41
N THR A 4 -5.24 8.31 -14.33
CA THR A 4 -5.39 9.42 -15.29
C THR A 4 -5.49 10.75 -14.55
N ILE A 5 -5.09 11.83 -15.21
CA ILE A 5 -5.19 13.18 -14.66
C ILE A 5 -6.42 13.88 -15.25
N LYS A 6 -7.29 14.43 -14.39
CA LYS A 6 -8.47 15.20 -14.81
C LYS A 6 -8.72 16.33 -13.82
N GLU A 7 -8.82 17.58 -14.33
CA GLU A 7 -9.19 18.76 -13.52
C GLU A 7 -8.35 18.92 -12.24
N LYS A 8 -7.02 18.81 -12.35
CA LYS A 8 -6.06 18.81 -11.23
C LYS A 8 -6.23 17.68 -10.19
N ASN A 9 -6.91 16.60 -10.56
CA ASN A 9 -7.06 15.42 -9.72
C ASN A 9 -6.40 14.20 -10.36
N ILE A 10 -5.93 13.28 -9.52
CA ILE A 10 -5.43 11.97 -9.94
C ILE A 10 -6.57 10.96 -9.76
N GLN A 11 -7.05 10.37 -10.86
CA GLN A 11 -8.13 9.40 -10.85
C GLN A 11 -7.58 7.99 -11.01
N LEU A 12 -7.84 7.16 -10.01
CA LEU A 12 -7.46 5.76 -9.97
C LEU A 12 -8.67 4.91 -10.32
N ALA A 13 -8.62 4.28 -11.49
CA ALA A 13 -9.67 3.39 -11.96
C ALA A 13 -9.29 1.94 -11.63
N ILE A 14 -9.92 1.40 -10.58
CA ILE A 14 -9.60 0.10 -10.01
C ILE A 14 -10.67 -0.91 -10.46
N PRO A 15 -10.29 -1.99 -11.16
CA PRO A 15 -11.23 -3.04 -11.54
C PRO A 15 -12.00 -3.57 -10.33
N ALA A 16 -13.31 -3.74 -10.45
CA ALA A 16 -14.18 -4.25 -9.39
C ALA A 16 -14.10 -5.79 -9.25
N ASN A 17 -12.88 -6.34 -9.32
CA ASN A 17 -12.60 -7.76 -9.12
C ASN A 17 -11.32 -7.97 -8.31
N ASN A 18 -11.20 -9.13 -7.69
CA ASN A 18 -9.99 -9.51 -6.98
C ASN A 18 -8.90 -9.91 -8.00
N ALA A 19 -7.80 -9.16 -8.05
CA ALA A 19 -6.70 -9.45 -8.95
C ALA A 19 -5.37 -8.92 -8.41
N GLY A 20 -4.36 -9.80 -8.36
CA GLY A 20 -3.00 -9.45 -7.96
C GLY A 20 -2.93 -8.79 -6.57
N GLU A 21 -2.45 -7.55 -6.56
CA GLU A 21 -2.22 -6.70 -5.39
C GLU A 21 -3.47 -6.01 -4.85
N PHE A 22 -4.59 -6.07 -5.59
CA PHE A 22 -5.86 -5.43 -5.22
C PHE A 22 -6.94 -6.47 -4.92
N ARG A 23 -7.51 -6.41 -3.71
CA ARG A 23 -8.51 -7.38 -3.24
C ARG A 23 -9.63 -6.67 -2.50
N PHE A 24 -10.88 -6.98 -2.86
CA PHE A 24 -12.05 -6.56 -2.10
C PHE A 24 -12.27 -7.51 -0.93
N LYS A 25 -12.48 -6.91 0.24
CA LYS A 25 -12.69 -7.61 1.50
C LYS A 25 -13.86 -6.99 2.24
N LYS A 26 -14.44 -7.77 3.17
CA LYS A 26 -15.45 -7.31 4.11
C LYS A 26 -14.96 -7.43 5.54
N ARG A 27 -15.26 -6.42 6.35
CA ARG A 27 -15.00 -6.41 7.81
C ARG A 27 -16.10 -5.64 8.53
N LYS A 28 -16.36 -6.01 9.79
CA LYS A 28 -17.37 -5.34 10.62
C LYS A 28 -16.84 -4.00 11.15
N ASN A 29 -15.62 -3.99 11.68
CA ASN A 29 -14.95 -2.80 12.17
C ASN A 29 -13.62 -2.56 11.42
N ARG A 30 -13.10 -1.33 11.46
CA ARG A 30 -11.84 -0.92 10.80
C ARG A 30 -10.59 -1.66 11.30
N LEU A 31 -10.65 -2.33 12.46
CA LEU A 31 -9.54 -3.08 13.04
C LEU A 31 -9.74 -4.61 12.98
N ASP A 32 -10.89 -5.05 12.46
CA ASP A 32 -11.21 -6.46 12.35
C ASP A 32 -10.53 -7.11 11.14
N PHE A 33 -10.35 -8.42 11.22
CA PHE A 33 -9.88 -9.23 10.11
C PHE A 33 -10.82 -9.14 8.90
N GLY A 34 -10.28 -8.70 7.77
CA GLY A 34 -11.00 -8.63 6.51
C GLY A 34 -11.06 -9.98 5.78
N LYS A 35 -12.28 -10.42 5.45
CA LYS A 35 -12.51 -11.63 4.66
C LYS A 35 -12.68 -11.28 3.20
N THR A 36 -11.94 -11.94 2.31
CA THR A 36 -12.16 -11.84 0.87
C THR A 36 -13.53 -12.43 0.51
N PHE A 37 -14.15 -11.91 -0.53
CA PHE A 37 -15.38 -12.46 -1.08
C PHE A 37 -15.33 -12.48 -2.61
N SER A 38 -16.12 -13.34 -3.22
CA SER A 38 -16.28 -13.39 -4.68
C SER A 38 -17.02 -12.14 -5.13
N THR A 39 -16.36 -11.22 -5.85
CA THR A 39 -17.00 -9.98 -6.32
C THR A 39 -18.04 -10.23 -7.42
N ARG A 40 -17.99 -11.38 -8.09
CA ARG A 40 -18.93 -11.79 -9.15
C ARG A 40 -20.23 -12.35 -8.60
N GLU A 41 -20.19 -12.96 -7.42
CA GLU A 41 -21.33 -13.64 -6.80
C GLU A 41 -21.87 -12.87 -5.59
N GLY A 42 -20.97 -12.25 -4.83
CA GLY A 42 -21.31 -11.43 -3.67
C GLY A 42 -21.54 -9.96 -4.03
N THR A 43 -22.23 -9.25 -3.13
CA THR A 43 -22.58 -7.84 -3.32
C THR A 43 -21.61 -6.90 -2.60
N PHE A 44 -21.41 -5.71 -3.15
CA PHE A 44 -20.72 -4.62 -2.45
C PHE A 44 -21.65 -3.92 -1.45
N ASP A 45 -21.17 -3.67 -0.24
CA ASP A 45 -21.91 -3.07 0.87
C ASP A 45 -21.01 -2.20 1.77
N ASP A 46 -21.55 -1.65 2.86
CA ASP A 46 -20.79 -0.75 3.74
C ASP A 46 -19.64 -1.43 4.51
N GLN A 47 -19.64 -2.76 4.56
CA GLN A 47 -18.53 -3.53 5.14
C GLN A 47 -17.39 -3.72 4.14
N THR A 48 -17.65 -3.42 2.86
CA THR A 48 -16.70 -3.61 1.78
C THR A 48 -15.62 -2.53 1.80
N TYR A 49 -14.38 -2.96 1.66
CA TYR A 49 -13.24 -2.12 1.36
C TYR A 49 -12.33 -2.78 0.34
N LEU A 50 -11.56 -1.98 -0.37
CA LEU A 50 -10.44 -2.44 -1.18
C LEU A 50 -9.19 -2.47 -0.31
N GLU A 51 -8.48 -3.59 -0.30
CA GLU A 51 -7.11 -3.71 0.19
C GLU A 51 -6.16 -3.66 -1.01
N GLY A 52 -5.31 -2.63 -1.09
CA GLY A 52 -4.29 -2.48 -2.12
C GLY A 52 -2.89 -2.65 -1.55
N GLN A 53 -2.17 -3.71 -1.93
CA GLN A 53 -0.78 -3.91 -1.58
C GLN A 53 0.14 -3.13 -2.53
N ILE A 54 0.27 -1.82 -2.30
CA ILE A 54 0.98 -0.91 -3.20
C ILE A 54 2.50 -1.00 -3.03
N GLY A 55 3.26 -0.96 -4.13
CA GLY A 55 4.71 -0.76 -4.11
C GLY A 55 5.11 0.72 -4.22
N TYR A 56 6.41 0.98 -4.19
CA TYR A 56 6.95 2.35 -4.40
C TYR A 56 8.14 2.39 -5.38
N ASP A 57 8.67 1.23 -5.78
CA ASP A 57 9.79 1.13 -6.71
C ASP A 57 9.74 -0.15 -7.56
N VAL A 58 10.62 -0.20 -8.55
CA VAL A 58 10.83 -1.38 -9.39
C VAL A 58 12.31 -1.48 -9.83
N PRO A 59 12.94 -2.66 -9.83
CA PRO A 59 14.27 -2.83 -10.40
C PRO A 59 14.33 -2.43 -11.88
N VAL A 60 15.40 -1.73 -12.28
CA VAL A 60 15.59 -1.31 -13.68
C VAL A 60 15.55 -2.52 -14.63
N ASN A 61 16.22 -3.61 -14.27
CA ASN A 61 16.27 -4.83 -15.08
C ASN A 61 14.89 -5.46 -15.32
N ASP A 62 13.93 -5.31 -14.40
CA ASP A 62 12.58 -5.84 -14.57
C ASP A 62 11.78 -5.02 -15.58
N VAL A 63 12.05 -3.70 -15.64
CA VAL A 63 11.48 -2.81 -16.66
C VAL A 63 12.10 -3.07 -18.03
N GLU A 64 13.42 -3.24 -18.11
CA GLU A 64 14.13 -3.54 -19.37
C GLU A 64 13.70 -4.90 -19.97
N LYS A 65 13.41 -5.89 -19.11
CA LYS A 65 12.87 -7.19 -19.53
C LYS A 65 11.37 -7.16 -19.85
N GLY A 66 10.68 -6.05 -19.59
CA GLY A 66 9.24 -5.90 -19.79
C GLY A 66 8.37 -6.70 -18.80
N THR A 67 8.93 -7.21 -17.70
CA THR A 67 8.15 -7.95 -16.68
C THR A 67 7.39 -7.02 -15.75
N LYS A 68 7.88 -5.79 -15.58
CA LYS A 68 7.22 -4.70 -14.87
C LYS A 68 7.32 -3.41 -15.69
N SER A 69 6.54 -2.40 -15.32
CA SER A 69 6.55 -1.10 -16.00
C SER A 69 6.37 0.05 -15.01
N THR A 70 6.90 1.20 -15.39
CA THR A 70 6.74 2.50 -14.70
C THR A 70 6.87 3.60 -15.75
N LYS A 71 6.22 4.74 -15.53
CA LYS A 71 6.35 5.96 -16.33
C LYS A 71 7.62 6.75 -15.97
N LEU A 72 8.19 6.53 -14.79
CA LEU A 72 9.31 7.31 -14.25
C LEU A 72 10.68 6.69 -14.59
N THR A 73 10.94 6.49 -15.89
CA THR A 73 12.18 5.89 -16.40
C THR A 73 13.31 6.89 -16.66
N ARG A 74 13.07 8.19 -16.52
CA ARG A 74 14.06 9.25 -16.79
C ARG A 74 15.23 9.26 -15.80
N LYS A 75 15.01 8.81 -14.57
CA LYS A 75 16.03 8.78 -13.52
C LYS A 75 15.85 7.56 -12.63
N HIS A 76 16.97 6.93 -12.27
CA HIS A 76 17.02 5.81 -11.34
C HIS A 76 17.73 6.21 -10.05
N PHE A 77 17.51 5.46 -8.98
CA PHE A 77 18.27 5.54 -7.73
C PHE A 77 18.89 4.18 -7.37
N ILE A 78 19.82 4.20 -6.42
CA ILE A 78 20.40 2.98 -5.85
C ILE A 78 19.64 2.63 -4.58
N GLY A 79 18.88 1.54 -4.62
CA GLY A 79 18.15 1.04 -3.47
C GLY A 79 19.09 0.48 -2.40
N SER A 80 18.53 0.21 -1.22
CA SER A 80 19.26 -0.29 -0.04
C SER A 80 19.94 -1.65 -0.29
N ASN A 81 19.49 -2.37 -1.33
CA ASN A 81 20.04 -3.65 -1.77
C ASN A 81 21.13 -3.50 -2.85
N GLY A 82 21.58 -2.27 -3.13
CA GLY A 82 22.61 -1.95 -4.13
C GLY A 82 22.12 -2.00 -5.58
N LYS A 83 20.85 -2.35 -5.84
CA LYS A 83 20.30 -2.43 -7.19
C LYS A 83 19.84 -1.06 -7.67
N LYS A 84 20.00 -0.81 -8.98
CA LYS A 84 19.34 0.32 -9.64
C LYS A 84 17.83 0.08 -9.68
N LYS A 85 17.06 1.09 -9.29
CA LYS A 85 15.60 1.04 -9.28
C LYS A 85 15.01 2.31 -9.87
N TYR A 86 13.84 2.19 -10.48
CA TYR A 86 12.99 3.31 -10.84
C TYR A 86 11.92 3.52 -9.77
N PRO A 87 11.51 4.77 -9.50
CA PRO A 87 10.29 5.03 -8.75
C PRO A 87 9.08 4.41 -9.49
N SER A 88 8.13 3.83 -8.75
CA SER A 88 6.96 3.15 -9.32
C SER A 88 5.74 3.26 -8.41
N GLU A 89 4.54 3.09 -8.95
CA GLU A 89 3.27 3.00 -8.24
C GLU A 89 2.99 4.16 -7.27
N LEU A 90 3.22 4.00 -5.96
CA LEU A 90 3.07 5.10 -5.00
C LEU A 90 3.91 6.31 -5.41
N SER A 91 5.13 6.07 -5.89
CA SER A 91 6.02 7.15 -6.32
C SER A 91 5.53 7.84 -7.58
N GLU A 92 4.81 7.15 -8.46
CA GLU A 92 4.17 7.78 -9.63
C GLU A 92 3.01 8.68 -9.20
N LEU A 93 2.16 8.22 -8.27
CA LEU A 93 1.11 9.06 -7.71
C LEU A 93 1.68 10.30 -7.01
N PHE A 94 2.74 10.11 -6.24
CA PHE A 94 3.39 11.19 -5.50
C PHE A 94 4.04 12.20 -6.45
N TYR A 95 4.69 11.73 -7.51
CA TYR A 95 5.22 12.57 -8.58
C TYR A 95 4.11 13.41 -9.22
N GLU A 96 2.97 12.80 -9.58
CA GLU A 96 1.86 13.54 -10.19
C GLU A 96 1.21 14.53 -9.23
N ALA A 97 1.16 14.21 -7.92
CA ALA A 97 0.71 15.17 -6.93
C ALA A 97 1.63 16.40 -6.85
N MET A 98 2.94 16.22 -7.10
CA MET A 98 3.89 17.34 -7.20
C MET A 98 3.70 18.13 -8.51
N THR A 99 3.53 17.48 -9.66
CA THR A 99 3.32 18.17 -10.95
C THR A 99 2.02 18.97 -10.98
N LEU A 100 1.01 18.52 -10.24
CA LEU A 100 -0.27 19.20 -10.04
C LEU A 100 -0.25 20.26 -8.94
N GLU A 101 0.88 20.48 -8.28
CA GLU A 101 1.05 21.41 -7.15
C GLU A 101 0.17 21.07 -5.93
N LEU A 102 -0.30 19.82 -5.81
CA LEU A 102 -0.96 19.31 -4.61
C LEU A 102 0.03 19.07 -3.47
N ILE A 103 1.30 18.83 -3.80
CA ILE A 103 2.42 18.73 -2.85
C ILE A 103 3.56 19.60 -3.39
N SER A 104 3.97 20.62 -2.64
CA SER A 104 5.08 21.49 -3.02
C SER A 104 6.44 20.81 -2.81
N LYS A 105 7.46 21.25 -3.57
CA LYS A 105 8.85 20.78 -3.35
C LYS A 105 9.36 21.06 -1.94
N LYS A 106 8.89 22.13 -1.30
CA LYS A 106 9.23 22.45 0.09
C LYS A 106 8.67 21.39 1.05
N GLU A 107 7.43 20.95 0.83
CA GLU A 107 6.83 19.86 1.60
C GLU A 107 7.58 18.54 1.39
N VAL A 108 8.00 18.24 0.15
CA VAL A 108 8.83 17.06 -0.15
C VAL A 108 10.18 17.12 0.57
N ALA A 109 10.85 18.27 0.56
CA ALA A 109 12.12 18.46 1.26
C ALA A 109 11.97 18.31 2.78
N ASN A 110 10.89 18.82 3.36
CA ASN A 110 10.58 18.66 4.78
C ASN A 110 10.26 17.20 5.12
N LEU A 111 9.45 16.53 4.30
CA LEU A 111 9.11 15.12 4.46
C LEU A 111 10.36 14.23 4.42
N ARG A 112 11.28 14.50 3.49
CA ARG A 112 12.56 13.78 3.42
C ARG A 112 13.36 13.94 4.72
N LYS A 113 13.53 15.17 5.21
CA LYS A 113 14.24 15.44 6.47
C LYS A 113 13.58 14.77 7.67
N GLU A 114 12.26 14.72 7.70
CA GLU A 114 11.51 14.02 8.74
C GLU A 114 11.82 12.51 8.72
N ILE A 115 11.69 11.88 7.55
CA ILE A 115 11.90 10.43 7.37
C ILE A 115 13.36 10.02 7.63
N GLU A 116 14.32 10.86 7.25
CA GLU A 116 15.75 10.68 7.54
C GLU A 116 16.03 10.64 9.06
N GLY A 117 15.21 11.32 9.86
CA GLY A 117 15.32 11.31 11.32
C GLY A 117 14.72 10.09 12.02
N TYR A 118 14.06 9.17 11.30
CA TYR A 118 13.41 8.02 11.92
C TYR A 118 14.42 7.01 12.50
N LYS A 119 14.20 6.60 13.75
CA LYS A 119 15.08 5.69 14.50
C LYS A 119 14.42 4.39 14.93
N SER A 120 13.10 4.31 14.86
CA SER A 120 12.32 3.14 15.28
C SER A 120 11.56 2.60 14.09
N PHE A 121 11.68 1.29 13.86
CA PHE A 121 11.11 0.64 12.68
C PHE A 121 10.05 -0.40 13.04
N ILE A 122 9.10 -0.60 12.14
CA ILE A 122 7.99 -1.54 12.36
C ILE A 122 8.50 -2.98 12.37
N ASP A 123 9.47 -3.32 11.53
CA ASP A 123 10.06 -4.67 11.48
C ASP A 123 10.89 -5.05 12.72
N GLU A 124 11.14 -4.11 13.63
CA GLU A 124 11.78 -4.34 14.93
C GLU A 124 10.77 -4.74 16.03
N LYS A 125 9.47 -4.76 15.74
CA LYS A 125 8.45 -5.20 16.71
C LYS A 125 8.58 -6.70 17.03
N ALA A 126 8.46 -7.02 18.31
CA ALA A 126 8.59 -8.39 18.80
C ALA A 126 7.51 -9.33 18.24
N ILE A 127 7.94 -10.53 17.85
CA ILE A 127 7.07 -11.66 17.50
C ILE A 127 6.96 -12.53 18.74
N SER A 128 5.74 -12.72 19.26
CA SER A 128 5.52 -13.56 20.44
C SER A 128 5.01 -14.94 20.06
N VAL A 129 5.51 -15.97 20.75
CA VAL A 129 5.01 -17.34 20.67
C VAL A 129 4.30 -17.66 21.97
N GLU A 130 3.03 -18.01 21.89
CA GLU A 130 2.21 -18.46 23.02
C GLU A 130 2.07 -19.98 22.94
N ARG A 131 2.39 -20.67 24.04
CA ARG A 131 2.22 -22.12 24.14
C ARG A 131 0.86 -22.44 24.72
N HIS A 132 0.16 -23.38 24.10
CA HIS A 132 -1.16 -23.83 24.50
C HIS A 132 -1.09 -25.24 25.08
N ALA A 133 -2.25 -25.84 25.36
CA ALA A 133 -2.34 -27.18 25.91
C ALA A 133 -1.99 -28.25 24.87
N LYS A 134 -1.70 -29.46 25.36
CA LYS A 134 -1.66 -30.66 24.52
C LYS A 134 -3.09 -30.97 24.07
N LEU A 135 -3.25 -31.35 22.82
CA LEU A 135 -4.55 -31.71 22.26
C LEU A 135 -4.46 -32.97 21.43
N THR A 136 -5.56 -33.69 21.32
CA THR A 136 -5.66 -34.91 20.52
C THR A 136 -6.63 -34.67 19.38
N LEU A 137 -6.18 -34.88 18.14
CA LEU A 137 -7.04 -34.86 16.95
C LEU A 137 -6.94 -36.22 16.27
N ASN A 138 -8.08 -36.88 16.07
CA ASN A 138 -8.17 -38.20 15.42
C ASN A 138 -7.20 -39.24 16.03
N GLY A 139 -7.06 -39.24 17.36
CA GLY A 139 -6.18 -40.18 18.08
C GLY A 139 -4.69 -39.84 18.07
N ILE A 140 -4.29 -38.72 17.46
CA ILE A 140 -2.90 -38.25 17.41
C ILE A 140 -2.74 -37.06 18.37
N ASN A 141 -1.68 -37.10 19.19
CA ASN A 141 -1.37 -36.05 20.16
C ASN A 141 -0.51 -34.94 19.54
N PHE A 142 -0.87 -33.69 19.83
CA PHE A 142 -0.20 -32.47 19.39
C PHE A 142 0.12 -31.57 20.57
N GLU A 143 1.17 -30.76 20.44
CA GLU A 143 1.40 -29.59 21.31
C GLU A 143 1.11 -28.33 20.50
N GLU A 144 0.10 -27.58 20.91
CA GLU A 144 -0.34 -26.41 20.18
C GLU A 144 0.45 -25.17 20.59
N THR A 145 0.80 -24.33 19.60
CA THR A 145 1.37 -23.00 19.83
C THR A 145 0.74 -22.00 18.87
N SER A 146 0.62 -20.75 19.29
CA SER A 146 0.22 -19.63 18.45
C SER A 146 1.36 -18.65 18.27
N ILE A 147 1.60 -18.24 17.02
CA ILE A 147 2.57 -17.20 16.69
C ILE A 147 1.79 -15.91 16.42
N LYS A 148 2.01 -14.88 17.23
CA LYS A 148 1.37 -13.57 17.05
C LYS A 148 2.29 -12.66 16.25
N LEU A 149 1.82 -12.27 15.07
CA LEU A 149 2.47 -11.27 14.23
C LEU A 149 1.70 -9.95 14.34
N PRO A 150 2.36 -8.84 14.71
CA PRO A 150 1.65 -7.58 14.90
C PRO A 150 1.15 -7.01 13.56
N THR A 151 -0.03 -6.40 13.61
CA THR A 151 -0.56 -5.55 12.54
C THR A 151 -0.84 -4.18 13.13
N LEU A 152 -0.39 -3.14 12.43
CA LEU A 152 -0.54 -1.74 12.82
C LEU A 152 -1.51 -1.06 11.85
N TYR A 153 -2.28 -0.12 12.38
CA TYR A 153 -3.32 0.58 11.64
C TYR A 153 -3.14 2.09 11.83
N MET A 154 -2.87 2.81 10.74
CA MET A 154 -2.96 4.27 10.70
C MET A 154 -4.33 4.64 10.13
N ILE A 155 -5.17 5.23 10.99
CA ILE A 155 -6.59 5.52 10.72
C ILE A 155 -6.93 7.01 10.69
N GLU A 156 -5.92 7.89 10.83
CA GLU A 156 -6.04 9.36 10.90
C GLU A 156 -6.21 10.02 9.52
N THR A 157 -6.86 9.32 8.58
CA THR A 157 -7.12 9.83 7.24
C THR A 157 -8.45 10.58 7.19
N LEU A 158 -8.54 11.57 6.31
CA LEU A 158 -9.72 12.45 6.21
C LEU A 158 -10.91 11.82 5.47
N ASP A 159 -10.66 10.83 4.61
CA ASP A 159 -11.66 10.13 3.80
C ASP A 159 -11.92 8.69 4.28
N GLU A 160 -11.56 8.41 5.53
CA GLU A 160 -11.71 7.11 6.21
C GLU A 160 -10.96 5.94 5.59
N THR A 161 -10.07 6.23 4.64
CA THR A 161 -9.04 5.29 4.19
C THR A 161 -8.17 4.84 5.36
N GLN A 162 -7.32 3.85 5.14
CA GLN A 162 -6.47 3.34 6.20
C GLN A 162 -5.18 2.82 5.62
N ILE A 163 -4.09 3.00 6.33
CA ILE A 163 -2.82 2.36 6.00
C ILE A 163 -2.58 1.27 7.03
N GLU A 164 -2.47 0.04 6.56
CA GLU A 164 -2.25 -1.13 7.39
C GLU A 164 -0.84 -1.64 7.16
N VAL A 165 -0.15 -2.02 8.23
CA VAL A 165 1.16 -2.67 8.14
C VAL A 165 1.09 -4.00 8.88
N SER A 166 1.13 -5.10 8.15
CA SER A 166 1.17 -6.44 8.73
C SER A 166 2.57 -7.00 8.65
N ILE A 167 3.11 -7.45 9.78
CA ILE A 167 4.34 -8.23 9.78
C ILE A 167 4.03 -9.64 9.30
N GLN A 168 4.73 -10.11 8.28
CA GLN A 168 4.57 -11.45 7.72
C GLN A 168 5.91 -12.19 7.67
N LYS A 169 5.86 -13.53 7.75
CA LYS A 169 7.05 -14.35 7.53
C LYS A 169 7.50 -14.23 6.08
N GLN A 170 8.80 -14.13 5.84
CA GLN A 170 9.34 -14.18 4.49
C GLN A 170 9.20 -15.61 3.93
N GLN A 171 8.74 -15.74 2.68
CA GLN A 171 8.43 -17.04 2.07
C GLN A 171 9.68 -17.84 1.67
N TYR A 172 10.80 -17.15 1.37
CA TYR A 172 12.05 -17.76 0.86
C TYR A 172 13.31 -17.28 1.60
N ALA A 173 13.15 -16.66 2.77
CA ALA A 173 14.26 -16.12 3.55
C ALA A 173 13.95 -16.21 5.05
N SER A 174 14.99 -16.10 5.88
CA SER A 174 14.83 -16.06 7.33
C SER A 174 14.38 -14.67 7.78
N GLY A 175 13.33 -14.64 8.61
CA GLY A 175 12.84 -13.43 9.27
C GLY A 175 11.44 -13.02 8.83
N VAL A 176 11.13 -11.75 9.09
CA VAL A 176 9.85 -11.14 8.79
C VAL A 176 9.99 -9.95 7.87
N GLN A 177 8.89 -9.55 7.26
CA GLN A 177 8.78 -8.37 6.44
C GLN A 177 7.50 -7.60 6.77
N PRO A 178 7.57 -6.26 6.85
CA PRO A 178 6.39 -5.42 6.94
C PRO A 178 5.74 -5.34 5.54
N MET A 179 4.47 -5.66 5.46
CA MET A 179 3.66 -5.53 4.25
C MET A 179 2.70 -4.36 4.44
N VAL A 180 2.81 -3.35 3.57
CA VAL A 180 1.98 -2.15 3.65
C VAL A 180 0.78 -2.29 2.71
N TYR A 181 -0.40 -1.99 3.23
CA TYR A 181 -1.66 -2.02 2.50
C TYR A 181 -2.33 -0.65 2.60
N PHE A 182 -2.80 -0.14 1.47
CA PHE A 182 -3.68 1.01 1.41
C PHE A 182 -5.12 0.51 1.27
N CYS A 183 -5.92 0.76 2.31
CA CYS A 183 -7.28 0.29 2.43
C CYS A 183 -8.27 1.42 2.15
N ILE A 184 -9.11 1.25 1.12
CA ILE A 184 -10.09 2.25 0.68
C ILE A 184 -11.50 1.73 0.97
N PRO A 185 -12.27 2.34 1.90
CA PRO A 185 -13.63 1.92 2.17
C PRO A 185 -14.52 2.18 0.95
N LEU A 186 -15.58 1.39 0.77
CA LEU A 186 -16.47 1.52 -0.40
C LEU A 186 -16.94 2.96 -0.62
N LYS A 187 -17.31 3.66 0.46
CA LYS A 187 -17.80 5.04 0.41
C LYS A 187 -16.78 6.10 -0.05
N ALA A 188 -15.49 5.80 -0.04
CA ALA A 188 -14.46 6.72 -0.53
C ALA A 188 -14.34 6.71 -2.06
N PHE A 189 -14.96 5.73 -2.74
CA PHE A 189 -15.03 5.72 -4.19
C PHE A 189 -16.11 6.68 -4.69
N ASN A 190 -15.76 7.50 -5.68
CA ASN A 190 -16.65 8.51 -6.24
C ASN A 190 -17.91 7.90 -6.87
N ASN A 191 -17.81 6.68 -7.39
CA ASN A 191 -18.89 5.95 -8.05
C ASN A 191 -19.40 4.75 -7.22
N ALA A 192 -19.24 4.80 -5.89
CA ALA A 192 -19.64 3.73 -4.98
C ALA A 192 -21.12 3.32 -5.14
N SER A 193 -22.00 4.30 -5.36
CA SER A 193 -23.44 4.10 -5.54
C SER A 193 -23.79 3.19 -6.71
N ASP A 194 -22.96 3.15 -7.75
CA ASP A 194 -23.26 2.45 -8.99
C ASP A 194 -23.27 0.93 -8.80
N LEU A 195 -22.40 0.46 -7.91
CA LEU A 195 -22.17 -0.97 -7.60
C LEU A 195 -22.65 -1.39 -6.21
N ARG A 196 -23.07 -0.45 -5.35
CA ARG A 196 -23.61 -0.78 -4.03
C ARG A 196 -24.86 -1.66 -4.16
N GLY A 197 -24.89 -2.75 -3.39
CA GLY A 197 -25.95 -3.75 -3.42
C GLY A 197 -25.89 -4.72 -4.60
N LYS A 198 -24.89 -4.60 -5.49
CA LYS A 198 -24.74 -5.42 -6.70
C LYS A 198 -23.45 -6.22 -6.67
N SER A 199 -23.40 -7.30 -7.42
CA SER A 199 -22.14 -7.96 -7.81
C SER A 199 -21.51 -7.23 -9.00
N SER A 200 -20.21 -7.45 -9.25
CA SER A 200 -19.52 -6.85 -10.39
C SER A 200 -19.65 -7.68 -11.67
N ASN A 201 -19.71 -6.99 -12.80
CA ASN A 201 -19.61 -7.51 -14.16
C ASN A 201 -18.25 -7.21 -14.81
N PRO A 202 -17.82 -7.96 -15.85
CA PRO A 202 -16.58 -7.66 -16.57
C PRO A 202 -16.56 -6.21 -17.07
N GLY A 203 -15.50 -5.47 -16.72
CA GLY A 203 -15.35 -4.07 -17.09
C GLY A 203 -15.73 -3.08 -15.98
N ASP A 204 -16.47 -3.50 -14.95
CA ASP A 204 -16.81 -2.67 -13.81
C ASP A 204 -15.55 -2.20 -13.07
N LYS A 205 -15.58 -0.93 -12.65
CA LYS A 205 -14.46 -0.27 -11.96
C LYS A 205 -14.99 0.63 -10.85
N PHE A 206 -14.22 0.72 -9.78
CA PHE A 206 -14.34 1.79 -8.81
C PHE A 206 -13.34 2.91 -9.13
N VAL A 207 -13.74 4.15 -8.90
CA VAL A 207 -12.93 5.34 -9.14
C VAL A 207 -12.62 6.01 -7.82
N TYR A 208 -11.35 5.98 -7.42
CA TYR A 208 -10.85 6.73 -6.28
C TYR A 208 -10.14 7.99 -6.78
N ILE A 209 -10.46 9.15 -6.21
CA ILE A 209 -9.97 10.44 -6.65
C ILE A 209 -9.03 10.99 -5.58
N ILE A 210 -7.80 11.30 -5.98
CA ILE A 210 -6.84 12.02 -5.13
C ILE A 210 -6.84 13.49 -5.54
N ASN A 211 -7.08 14.36 -4.56
CA ASN A 211 -7.16 15.81 -4.70
C ASN A 211 -6.64 16.51 -3.44
N THR A 212 -6.83 17.82 -3.34
CA THR A 212 -6.40 18.62 -2.18
C THR A 212 -6.96 18.13 -0.84
N ALA A 213 -8.14 17.49 -0.81
CA ALA A 213 -8.77 17.03 0.41
C ALA A 213 -8.14 15.76 0.99
N ASN A 214 -7.51 14.92 0.17
CA ASN A 214 -6.97 13.62 0.60
C ASN A 214 -5.55 13.31 0.09
N VAL A 215 -4.86 14.25 -0.54
CA VAL A 215 -3.47 14.08 -0.99
C VAL A 215 -2.51 13.74 0.15
N LEU A 216 -2.83 14.13 1.39
CA LEU A 216 -2.06 13.74 2.57
C LEU A 216 -1.98 12.22 2.77
N ASN A 217 -2.91 11.43 2.22
CA ASN A 217 -2.82 9.97 2.23
C ASN A 217 -1.54 9.48 1.52
N LEU A 218 -1.09 10.16 0.46
CA LEU A 218 0.18 9.87 -0.21
C LEU A 218 1.39 10.17 0.70
N VAL A 219 1.34 11.29 1.42
CA VAL A 219 2.37 11.68 2.39
C VAL A 219 2.45 10.65 3.52
N TYR A 220 1.32 10.25 4.08
CA TYR A 220 1.28 9.24 5.13
C TYR A 220 1.79 7.89 4.64
N MET A 221 1.48 7.48 3.41
CA MET A 221 2.05 6.24 2.85
C MET A 221 3.57 6.33 2.74
N MET A 222 4.14 7.46 2.29
CA MET A 222 5.59 7.65 2.27
C MET A 222 6.19 7.58 3.68
N LYS A 223 5.56 8.19 4.69
CA LYS A 223 5.98 8.08 6.09
C LYS A 223 5.95 6.63 6.57
N VAL A 224 4.85 5.92 6.35
CA VAL A 224 4.69 4.53 6.77
C VAL A 224 5.72 3.61 6.12
N PHE A 225 5.98 3.74 4.81
CA PHE A 225 7.08 3.04 4.17
C PHE A 225 8.44 3.44 4.76
N GLY A 226 8.67 4.73 5.00
CA GLY A 226 9.87 5.25 5.65
C GLY A 226 10.11 4.67 7.06
N MET A 227 9.06 4.26 7.76
CA MET A 227 9.11 3.62 9.09
C MET A 227 9.05 2.08 9.03
N ALA A 228 8.80 1.49 7.86
CA ALA A 228 8.54 0.05 7.76
C ALA A 228 9.78 -0.77 8.14
N SER A 229 10.95 -0.41 7.59
CA SER A 229 12.26 -0.96 7.94
C SER A 229 13.37 0.03 7.58
N LYS A 230 14.60 -0.19 8.07
CA LYS A 230 15.78 0.58 7.64
C LYS A 230 16.01 0.54 6.13
N ARG A 231 15.68 -0.58 5.48
CA ARG A 231 15.79 -0.74 4.02
C ARG A 231 14.77 0.14 3.29
N HIS A 232 13.52 0.11 3.73
CA HIS A 232 12.48 0.97 3.17
C HIS A 232 12.77 2.46 3.42
N ASN A 233 13.29 2.81 4.60
CA ASN A 233 13.70 4.16 4.94
C ASN A 233 14.71 4.72 3.93
N HIS A 234 15.80 3.98 3.67
CA HIS A 234 16.79 4.36 2.67
C HIS A 234 16.15 4.55 1.28
N ASP A 235 15.35 3.58 0.84
CA ASP A 235 14.73 3.64 -0.49
C ASP A 235 13.79 4.85 -0.64
N VAL A 236 12.94 5.10 0.35
CA VAL A 236 12.01 6.25 0.35
C VAL A 236 12.77 7.58 0.33
N ILE A 237 13.84 7.72 1.12
CA ILE A 237 14.68 8.93 1.09
C ILE A 237 15.24 9.15 -0.32
N LYS A 238 15.77 8.10 -0.96
CA LYS A 238 16.30 8.18 -2.32
C LYS A 238 15.23 8.51 -3.37
N ILE A 239 14.02 8.04 -3.19
CA ILE A 239 12.88 8.44 -4.04
C ILE A 239 12.57 9.91 -3.87
N LEU A 240 12.45 10.40 -2.63
CA LEU A 240 12.15 11.82 -2.35
C LEU A 240 13.27 12.77 -2.81
N GLU A 241 14.51 12.30 -2.90
CA GLU A 241 15.61 13.02 -3.59
C GLU A 241 15.44 13.03 -5.11
N THR A 242 15.04 11.89 -5.68
CA THR A 242 14.98 11.67 -7.13
C THR A 242 13.80 12.39 -7.79
N LEU A 243 12.62 12.40 -7.16
CA LEU A 243 11.40 12.92 -7.78
C LEU A 243 11.50 14.42 -8.18
N PRO A 244 11.97 15.34 -7.32
CA PRO A 244 12.14 16.74 -7.70
C PRO A 244 13.05 16.93 -8.92
N GLU A 245 14.12 16.13 -9.03
CA GLU A 245 15.08 16.22 -10.13
C GLU A 245 14.51 15.74 -11.47
N ILE A 246 13.45 14.91 -11.44
CA ILE A 246 12.70 14.52 -12.63
C ILE A 246 11.79 15.67 -13.11
N ILE A 247 11.26 16.49 -12.19
CA ILE A 247 10.37 17.62 -12.53
C ILE A 247 11.16 18.80 -13.10
N ASP A 248 12.37 19.04 -12.61
CA ASP A 248 13.21 20.19 -13.01
C ASP A 248 13.86 20.07 -14.41
N ARG A 249 13.48 19.06 -15.20
CA ARG A 249 14.03 18.79 -16.53
C ARG A 249 12.94 18.47 -17.55
#